data_AF-Q7XEA8-F1
#
_entry.id   AF-Q7XEA8-F1
#
_cell.length_a   1.000
_cell.length_b   1.000
_cell.length_c   1.000
_cell.angle_alpha   90.00
_cell.angle_beta   90.00
_cell.angle_gamma   90.00
#
_symmetry.space_group_name_H-M   'P 1'
#
loop_
_entity.id
_entity.type
_entity.pdbx_description
1 polymer ?
#
loop_
_entity_poly.entity_id
_entity_poly.type
_entity_poly.pdbx_seq_one_letter_code
_entity_poly.pdbx_strand_id
1 'polypeptide(L)'
;MEPQVFKSLLTFIYTDSLPELEDEEETESDRDEEEDQESEADGVHGEDYDDDDDDDDDDNGGDEMWSPLLVAADRYDLQRLKLICAKKLCERIDASTVADNLGLAEKQHCRLLKEACLEFLKAPANLKVVLASDGLDHITATCPSVLKELLAKFAS
;
A
#
# COMPACT_ATOMS: atom_id res chain seq x y z
N MET A 1 1.64 -7.70 14.85
CA MET A 1 0.78 -7.84 13.66
C MET A 1 -0.43 -6.99 13.95
N GLU A 2 -0.69 -6.01 13.10
CA GLU A 2 -1.81 -5.08 13.28
C GLU A 2 -3.15 -5.80 13.11
N PRO A 3 -4.21 -5.34 13.81
CA PRO A 3 -5.54 -5.91 13.69
C PRO A 3 -6.03 -5.96 12.23
N GLN A 4 -5.80 -4.90 11.45
CA GLN A 4 -6.24 -4.83 10.05
C GLN A 4 -5.50 -5.83 9.15
N VAL A 5 -4.21 -6.08 9.38
CA VAL A 5 -3.46 -7.13 8.66
C VAL A 5 -4.03 -8.50 8.97
N PHE A 6 -4.38 -8.77 10.23
CA PHE A 6 -4.97 -10.04 10.63
C PHE A 6 -6.38 -10.23 10.06
N LYS A 7 -7.22 -9.18 10.08
CA LYS A 7 -8.54 -9.17 9.45
C LYS A 7 -8.41 -9.45 7.94
N SER A 8 -7.49 -8.78 7.27
CA SER A 8 -7.17 -8.97 5.86
C SER A 8 -6.76 -10.41 5.53
N LEU A 9 -5.88 -11.02 6.34
CA LEU A 9 -5.49 -12.41 6.19
C LEU A 9 -6.69 -13.36 6.35
N LEU A 10 -7.50 -13.18 7.39
CA LEU A 10 -8.66 -14.03 7.63
C LEU A 10 -9.68 -13.90 6.50
N THR A 11 -9.98 -12.69 6.05
CA THR A 11 -10.84 -12.45 4.89
C THR A 11 -10.31 -13.23 3.69
N PHE A 12 -9.04 -13.05 3.32
CA PHE A 12 -8.43 -13.76 2.20
C PHE A 12 -8.50 -15.28 2.33
N ILE A 13 -8.23 -15.84 3.51
CA ILE A 13 -8.24 -17.28 3.75
C ILE A 13 -9.66 -17.87 3.63
N TYR A 14 -10.67 -17.15 4.12
CA TYR A 14 -12.05 -17.67 4.17
C TYR A 14 -12.86 -17.37 2.92
N THR A 15 -12.60 -16.26 2.23
CA THR A 15 -13.39 -15.82 1.06
C THR A 15 -12.66 -16.04 -0.27
N ASP A 16 -11.36 -16.33 -0.25
CA ASP A 16 -10.47 -16.30 -1.42
C ASP A 16 -10.44 -14.92 -2.13
N SER A 17 -11.02 -13.89 -1.51
CA SER A 17 -11.08 -12.52 -2.00
C SER A 17 -10.12 -11.62 -1.23
N LEU A 18 -9.53 -10.67 -1.94
CA LEU A 18 -8.73 -9.63 -1.30
C LEU A 18 -9.66 -8.74 -0.47
N PRO A 19 -9.27 -8.32 0.74
CA PRO A 19 -9.99 -7.24 1.43
C PRO A 19 -10.05 -6.02 0.51
N GLU A 20 -11.18 -5.31 0.54
CA GLU A 20 -11.30 -3.96 -0.03
C GLU A 20 -10.41 -3.05 0.81
N LEU A 21 -9.13 -3.02 0.45
CA LEU A 21 -8.22 -2.01 0.93
C LEU A 21 -8.36 -0.90 -0.10
N GLU A 22 -8.93 0.21 0.33
CA GLU A 22 -9.18 1.36 -0.50
C GLU A 22 -7.87 1.71 -1.21
N ASP A 23 -7.81 1.40 -2.50
CA ASP A 23 -6.86 2.04 -3.39
C ASP A 23 -7.42 3.46 -3.50
N GLU A 24 -6.77 4.44 -2.87
CA GLU A 24 -7.10 5.86 -2.98
C GLU A 24 -6.77 6.38 -4.41
N GLU A 25 -7.27 5.73 -5.47
CA GLU A 25 -7.13 6.19 -6.86
C GLU A 25 -8.44 5.98 -7.63
N GLU A 26 -8.96 7.09 -8.17
CA GLU A 26 -10.13 7.27 -9.05
C GLU A 26 -11.51 7.52 -8.40
N THR A 27 -11.62 8.50 -7.50
CA THR A 27 -12.87 9.31 -7.45
C THR A 27 -12.74 10.51 -8.39
N GLU A 28 -12.99 10.28 -9.68
CA GLU A 28 -13.41 11.36 -10.59
C GLU A 28 -14.84 11.76 -10.21
N SER A 29 -14.98 12.52 -9.12
CA SER A 29 -16.24 13.14 -8.73
C SER A 29 -16.38 14.44 -9.53
N ASP A 30 -17.05 14.35 -10.68
CA ASP A 30 -17.67 15.50 -11.34
C ASP A 30 -18.71 16.10 -10.37
N ARG A 31 -18.33 17.23 -9.75
CA ARG A 31 -19.22 18.06 -8.94
C ARG A 31 -20.05 18.92 -9.90
N ASP A 32 -21.32 18.56 -10.08
CA ASP A 32 -22.34 19.50 -10.55
C ASP A 32 -23.19 19.93 -9.35
N GLU A 33 -22.90 21.13 -8.85
CA GLU A 33 -23.68 21.87 -7.85
C GLU A 33 -24.90 22.51 -8.55
N GLU A 34 -26.12 22.07 -8.24
CA GLU A 34 -27.34 22.84 -8.51
C GLU A 34 -28.25 22.76 -7.26
N GLU A 35 -28.26 23.88 -6.52
CA GLU A 35 -29.12 24.15 -5.37
C GLU A 35 -30.56 24.54 -5.80
N ASP A 36 -31.47 24.50 -4.82
CA ASP A 36 -32.76 25.21 -4.71
C ASP A 36 -34.03 24.56 -5.30
N GLN A 37 -34.81 23.90 -4.42
CA GLN A 37 -35.98 24.56 -3.81
C GLN A 37 -36.71 23.70 -2.76
N GLU A 38 -36.99 24.37 -1.64
CA GLU A 38 -37.70 23.90 -0.45
C GLU A 38 -39.20 23.68 -0.71
N SER A 39 -39.76 22.60 -0.16
CA SER A 39 -41.17 22.57 0.22
C SER A 39 -41.39 21.64 1.41
N GLU A 40 -41.90 22.22 2.49
CA GLU A 40 -42.26 21.59 3.75
C GLU A 40 -43.46 20.63 3.59
N ALA A 41 -43.38 19.46 4.20
CA ALA A 41 -44.56 18.65 4.48
C ALA A 41 -44.41 17.92 5.83
N ASP A 42 -45.33 18.28 6.72
CA ASP A 42 -45.70 17.69 8.01
C ASP A 42 -45.80 16.15 8.00
N GLY A 43 -45.27 15.48 9.03
CA GLY A 43 -45.44 14.01 9.15
C GLY A 43 -44.69 13.35 10.31
N VAL A 44 -45.34 13.31 11.47
CA VAL A 44 -44.96 12.67 12.76
C VAL A 44 -44.66 11.16 12.67
N HIS A 45 -43.51 10.70 13.20
CA HIS A 45 -43.33 9.59 14.17
C HIS A 45 -41.84 9.47 14.55
N GLY A 46 -41.46 9.49 15.84
CA GLY A 46 -41.21 8.26 16.62
C GLY A 46 -39.96 7.55 16.08
N GLU A 47 -38.81 7.60 16.74
CA GLU A 47 -38.43 6.69 17.82
C GLU A 47 -37.19 7.25 18.55
N ASP A 48 -37.16 7.11 19.88
CA ASP A 48 -35.97 7.35 20.70
C ASP A 48 -34.90 6.30 20.32
N TYR A 49 -33.92 6.70 19.51
CA TYR A 49 -32.69 5.95 19.32
C TYR A 49 -31.67 6.49 20.31
N ASP A 50 -31.32 5.67 21.31
CA ASP A 50 -30.12 5.91 22.10
C ASP A 50 -28.93 5.77 21.14
N ASP A 51 -28.41 6.92 20.74
CA ASP A 51 -27.26 7.16 19.88
C ASP A 51 -25.99 6.96 20.72
N ASP A 52 -25.58 5.70 20.91
CA ASP A 52 -24.21 5.40 21.34
C ASP A 52 -23.32 5.42 20.09
N ASP A 53 -22.92 6.63 19.71
CA ASP A 53 -21.80 6.97 18.82
C ASP A 53 -20.51 6.31 19.36
N ASP A 54 -20.23 5.07 18.96
CA ASP A 54 -18.97 4.37 19.19
C ASP A 54 -18.63 3.54 17.94
N ASP A 55 -18.21 4.19 16.85
CA ASP A 55 -17.34 3.55 15.86
C ASP A 55 -16.32 4.59 15.37
N ASP A 56 -15.20 4.62 16.11
CA ASP A 56 -13.92 5.21 15.69
C ASP A 56 -13.45 4.55 14.39
N ASP A 57 -13.99 4.94 13.23
CA ASP A 57 -13.39 4.63 11.94
C ASP A 57 -12.18 5.57 11.74
N ASP A 58 -11.06 5.15 12.33
CA ASP A 58 -9.69 5.61 12.05
C ASP A 58 -9.34 5.26 10.60
N ASP A 59 -9.94 6.02 9.67
CA ASP A 59 -9.63 6.08 8.24
C ASP A 59 -8.26 6.75 8.07
N ASN A 60 -7.21 5.95 8.28
CA ASN A 60 -5.84 6.41 8.15
C ASN A 60 -4.96 5.30 7.55
N GLY A 61 -4.72 5.38 6.23
CA GLY A 61 -3.51 4.86 5.59
C GLY A 61 -3.67 3.60 4.74
N GLY A 62 -4.57 3.60 3.74
CA GLY A 62 -4.74 2.49 2.78
C GLY A 62 -3.43 2.05 2.09
N ASP A 63 -2.50 3.00 2.00
CA ASP A 63 -1.19 2.83 1.41
C ASP A 63 -0.18 2.06 2.28
N GLU A 64 -0.34 2.12 3.60
CA GLU A 64 0.59 1.54 4.57
C GLU A 64 0.30 0.06 4.84
N MET A 65 -0.88 -0.44 4.45
CA MET A 65 -1.28 -1.82 4.76
C MET A 65 -0.59 -2.89 3.90
N TRP A 66 -0.25 -2.59 2.65
CA TRP A 66 0.29 -3.59 1.71
C TRP A 66 1.64 -4.16 2.16
N SER A 67 2.49 -3.34 2.78
CA SER A 67 3.81 -3.74 3.26
C SER A 67 3.72 -4.74 4.44
N PRO A 68 3.00 -4.44 5.54
CA PRO A 68 2.70 -5.41 6.59
C PRO A 68 1.97 -6.66 6.10
N LEU A 69 1.04 -6.51 5.14
CA LEU A 69 0.32 -7.64 4.57
C LEU A 69 1.22 -8.55 3.74
N LEU A 70 2.19 -8.01 2.99
CA LEU A 70 3.21 -8.80 2.29
C LEU A 70 4.07 -9.61 3.27
N VAL A 71 4.52 -8.97 4.37
CA VAL A 71 5.27 -9.63 5.45
C VAL A 71 4.46 -10.79 6.03
N ALA A 72 3.17 -10.56 6.25
CA ALA A 72 2.27 -11.54 6.82
C ALA A 72 1.98 -12.69 5.85
N ALA A 73 1.73 -12.39 4.57
CA ALA A 73 1.51 -13.36 3.53
C ALA A 73 2.70 -14.29 3.33
N ASP A 74 3.93 -13.75 3.36
CA ASP A 74 5.15 -14.57 3.32
C ASP A 74 5.27 -15.47 4.56
N ARG A 75 5.04 -14.90 5.75
CA ARG A 75 5.12 -15.63 7.02
C ARG A 75 4.15 -16.81 7.11
N TYR A 76 2.97 -16.69 6.52
CA TYR A 76 1.92 -17.72 6.53
C TYR A 76 1.84 -18.54 5.23
N ASP A 77 2.83 -18.42 4.34
CA ASP A 77 2.93 -19.15 3.07
C ASP A 77 1.72 -18.95 2.14
N LEU A 78 1.09 -17.78 2.19
CA LEU A 78 -0.03 -17.40 1.34
C LEU A 78 0.48 -16.86 0.00
N GLN A 79 1.01 -17.75 -0.84
CA GLN A 79 1.71 -17.38 -2.08
C GLN A 79 0.90 -16.48 -3.03
N ARG A 80 -0.41 -16.73 -3.17
CA ARG A 80 -1.30 -15.89 -3.99
C ARG A 80 -1.46 -14.49 -3.40
N LEU A 81 -1.65 -14.37 -2.09
CA LEU A 81 -1.73 -13.06 -1.42
C LEU A 81 -0.40 -12.31 -1.51
N LYS A 82 0.72 -13.01 -1.30
CA LYS A 82 2.08 -12.45 -1.44
C LYS A 82 2.28 -11.82 -2.83
N LEU A 83 1.83 -12.50 -3.88
CA LEU A 83 1.89 -11.99 -5.25
C LEU A 83 1.04 -10.73 -5.45
N ILE A 84 -0.16 -10.70 -4.87
CA ILE A 84 -1.07 -9.55 -4.96
C ILE A 84 -0.48 -8.34 -4.24
N CYS A 85 -0.03 -8.50 -2.98
CA CYS A 85 0.61 -7.41 -2.24
C CYS A 85 1.85 -6.89 -2.96
N ALA A 86 2.66 -7.78 -3.54
CA ALA A 86 3.82 -7.37 -4.33
C ALA A 86 3.42 -6.55 -5.55
N LYS A 87 2.36 -6.93 -6.28
CA LYS A 87 1.87 -6.18 -7.44
C LYS A 87 1.41 -4.78 -7.04
N LYS A 88 0.65 -4.66 -5.95
CA LYS A 88 0.18 -3.37 -5.41
C LYS A 88 1.32 -2.46 -5.00
N LEU A 89 2.34 -3.00 -4.31
CA LEU A 89 3.54 -2.23 -3.99
C LEU A 89 4.34 -1.82 -5.22
N CYS A 90 4.34 -2.63 -6.29
CA CYS A 90 4.98 -2.27 -7.56
C CYS A 90 4.30 -1.09 -8.28
N GLU A 91 2.98 -0.94 -8.16
CA GLU A 91 2.21 0.14 -8.78
C GLU A 91 2.57 1.50 -8.16
N ARG A 92 2.98 1.51 -6.89
CA ARG A 92 3.25 2.71 -6.08
C ARG A 92 4.74 2.98 -5.81
N ILE A 93 5.64 2.41 -6.61
CA ILE A 93 7.09 2.67 -6.44
C ILE A 93 7.43 4.08 -6.92
N ASP A 94 7.98 4.86 -5.99
CA ASP A 94 8.53 6.19 -6.26
C ASP A 94 9.92 6.37 -5.62
N ALA A 95 10.49 7.56 -5.72
CA ALA A 95 11.83 7.83 -5.20
C ALA A 95 11.92 7.83 -3.66
N SER A 96 10.79 8.04 -2.96
CA SER A 96 10.71 7.97 -1.50
C SER A 96 10.58 6.52 -0.99
N THR A 97 9.81 5.69 -1.68
CA THR A 97 9.42 4.35 -1.23
C THR A 97 10.33 3.25 -1.76
N VAL A 98 11.07 3.48 -2.85
CA VAL A 98 11.90 2.44 -3.49
C VAL A 98 12.95 1.85 -2.55
N ALA A 99 13.50 2.62 -1.61
CA ALA A 99 14.49 2.12 -0.66
C ALA A 99 13.87 1.11 0.33
N ASP A 100 12.72 1.46 0.90
CA ASP A 100 11.97 0.59 1.83
C ASP A 100 11.41 -0.64 1.12
N ASN A 101 10.81 -0.46 -0.06
CA ASN A 101 10.26 -1.55 -0.87
C ASN A 101 11.34 -2.54 -1.32
N LEU A 102 12.53 -2.04 -1.68
CA LEU A 102 13.66 -2.89 -2.06
C LEU A 102 14.20 -3.67 -0.85
N GLY A 103 14.27 -3.01 0.31
CA GLY A 103 14.61 -3.65 1.59
C GLY A 103 13.62 -4.76 1.96
N LEU A 104 12.34 -4.50 1.79
CA LEU A 104 11.26 -5.45 2.02
C LEU A 104 11.33 -6.63 1.05
N ALA A 105 11.59 -6.36 -0.23
CA ALA A 105 11.68 -7.38 -1.28
C ALA A 105 12.80 -8.38 -1.02
N GLU A 106 13.99 -7.92 -0.61
CA GLU A 106 15.10 -8.81 -0.26
C GLU A 106 14.74 -9.65 0.97
N LYS A 107 14.16 -9.04 2.02
CA LYS A 107 13.80 -9.71 3.27
C LYS A 107 12.76 -10.81 3.09
N GLN A 108 11.74 -10.57 2.26
CA GLN A 108 10.67 -11.55 1.99
C GLN A 108 10.94 -12.41 0.76
N HIS A 109 12.16 -12.37 0.21
CA HIS A 109 12.54 -13.09 -1.02
C HIS A 109 11.54 -12.85 -2.18
N CYS A 110 10.95 -11.66 -2.26
CA CYS A 110 9.94 -11.30 -3.25
C CYS A 110 10.61 -10.76 -4.52
N ARG A 111 10.81 -11.64 -5.50
CA ARG A 111 11.54 -11.30 -6.74
C ARG A 111 10.85 -10.22 -7.57
N LEU A 112 9.52 -10.22 -7.63
CA LEU A 112 8.78 -9.25 -8.44
C LEU A 112 8.97 -7.82 -7.96
N LEU A 113 8.85 -7.59 -6.64
CA LEU A 113 9.08 -6.28 -6.05
C LEU A 113 10.54 -5.84 -6.21
N LYS A 114 11.49 -6.79 -6.05
CA LYS A 114 12.93 -6.53 -6.26
C LYS A 114 13.20 -6.10 -7.70
N GLU A 115 12.68 -6.83 -8.69
CA GLU A 115 12.84 -6.50 -10.10
C GLU A 115 12.23 -5.14 -10.43
N ALA A 116 11.01 -4.85 -9.98
CA ALA A 116 10.36 -3.55 -10.21
C ALA A 116 11.14 -2.38 -9.59
N CYS A 117 11.64 -2.52 -8.36
CA CYS A 117 12.50 -1.52 -7.72
C CYS A 117 13.79 -1.30 -8.51
N LEU A 118 14.43 -2.38 -8.99
CA LEU A 118 15.64 -2.28 -9.80
C LEU A 118 15.37 -1.63 -11.17
N GLU A 119 14.24 -1.95 -11.82
CA GLU A 119 13.81 -1.29 -13.06
C GLU A 119 13.59 0.21 -12.85
N PHE A 120 12.93 0.61 -11.77
CA PHE A 120 12.73 2.03 -11.41
C PHE A 120 14.07 2.77 -11.23
N LEU A 121 15.04 2.13 -10.58
CA LEU A 121 16.36 2.70 -10.33
C LEU A 121 17.22 2.80 -11.61
N LYS A 122 16.97 2.01 -12.66
CA LYS A 122 17.74 2.12 -13.93
C LYS A 122 17.67 3.51 -14.55
N ALA A 123 16.57 4.23 -14.35
CA ALA A 123 16.44 5.59 -14.85
C ALA A 123 17.38 6.54 -14.05
N PRO A 124 18.33 7.23 -14.69
CA PRO A 124 19.31 8.05 -13.98
C PRO A 124 18.67 9.24 -13.25
N ALA A 125 17.49 9.69 -13.67
CA ALA A 125 16.73 10.70 -12.94
C ALA A 125 16.29 10.20 -11.56
N ASN A 126 15.68 9.00 -11.51
CA ASN A 126 15.23 8.38 -10.27
C ASN A 126 16.40 8.06 -9.34
N LEU A 127 17.48 7.49 -9.90
CA LEU A 127 18.68 7.22 -9.13
C LEU A 127 19.25 8.49 -8.50
N LYS A 128 19.30 9.62 -9.23
CA LYS A 128 19.77 10.89 -8.68
C LYS A 128 18.92 11.37 -7.52
N VAL A 129 17.59 11.19 -7.57
CA VAL A 129 16.70 11.57 -6.46
C VAL A 129 16.97 10.68 -5.24
N VAL A 130 17.09 9.37 -5.43
CA VAL A 130 17.39 8.40 -4.35
C VAL A 130 18.79 8.59 -3.76
N LEU A 131 19.76 9.04 -4.57
CA LEU A 131 21.10 9.40 -4.12
C LEU A 131 21.16 10.75 -3.41
N ALA A 132 20.22 11.65 -3.70
CA ALA A 132 20.12 12.95 -3.03
C ALA A 132 19.36 12.86 -1.70
N SER A 133 18.52 11.83 -1.53
CA SER A 133 17.91 11.48 -0.25
C SER A 133 18.76 10.49 0.53
N ASP A 134 18.37 10.20 1.78
CA ASP A 134 18.97 9.15 2.60
C ASP A 134 18.65 7.73 2.09
N GLY A 135 18.01 7.61 0.91
CA GLY A 135 17.59 6.34 0.33
C GLY A 135 18.74 5.38 0.03
N LEU A 136 19.91 5.89 -0.40
CA LEU A 136 21.09 5.04 -0.60
C LEU A 136 21.63 4.51 0.74
N ASP A 137 21.64 5.32 1.80
CA ASP A 137 22.08 4.90 3.12
C ASP A 137 21.14 3.82 3.67
N HIS A 138 19.83 3.97 3.45
CA HIS A 138 18.85 2.94 3.76
C HIS A 138 19.10 1.64 2.98
N ILE A 139 19.32 1.71 1.66
CA ILE A 139 19.63 0.52 0.84
C ILE A 139 20.93 -0.15 1.29
N THR A 140 21.95 0.64 1.64
CA THR A 140 23.24 0.15 2.11
C THR A 140 23.12 -0.55 3.46
N ALA A 141 22.32 0.00 4.37
CA ALA A 141 22.06 -0.58 5.69
C ALA A 141 21.19 -1.84 5.61
N THR A 142 20.16 -1.83 4.77
CA THR A 142 19.18 -2.92 4.70
C THR A 142 19.64 -4.06 3.79
N CYS A 143 20.31 -3.78 2.67
CA CYS A 143 20.65 -4.78 1.64
C CYS A 143 22.00 -4.53 0.93
N PRO A 144 23.14 -4.89 1.55
CA PRO A 144 24.46 -4.76 0.92
C PRO A 144 24.63 -5.57 -0.38
N SER A 145 23.88 -6.67 -0.54
CA SER A 145 23.84 -7.50 -1.75
C SER A 145 23.30 -6.73 -2.94
N VAL A 146 22.20 -6.01 -2.74
CA VAL A 146 21.49 -5.25 -3.77
C VAL A 146 22.34 -4.07 -4.26
N LEU A 147 23.12 -3.45 -3.38
CA LEU A 147 24.05 -2.40 -3.77
C LEU A 147 25.10 -2.92 -4.77
N LYS A 148 25.61 -4.14 -4.58
CA LYS A 148 26.53 -4.77 -5.56
C LYS A 148 25.84 -5.03 -6.90
N GLU A 149 24.59 -5.47 -6.90
CA GLU A 149 23.79 -5.68 -8.12
C GLU A 149 23.53 -4.37 -8.85
N LEU A 150 23.19 -3.29 -8.13
CA LEU A 150 23.02 -1.95 -8.68
C LEU A 150 24.33 -1.45 -9.32
N LEU A 151 25.44 -1.49 -8.58
CA LEU A 151 26.75 -1.11 -9.10
C LEU A 151 27.14 -1.90 -10.35
N ALA A 152 26.89 -3.22 -10.37
CA ALA A 152 27.16 -4.06 -11.52
C ALA A 152 26.28 -3.69 -12.74
N LYS A 153 25.01 -3.31 -12.51
CA LYS A 153 24.10 -2.85 -13.57
C LYS A 153 24.44 -1.48 -14.12
N PHE A 154 25.03 -0.58 -13.33
CA PHE A 154 25.47 0.75 -13.79
C PHE A 154 26.90 0.78 -14.34
N ALA A 155 27.73 -0.20 -14.01
CA ALA A 155 29.08 -0.35 -14.56
C ALA A 155 29.13 -1.08 -15.90
N SER A 156 28.02 -1.73 -16.31
CA SER A 156 27.86 -2.41 -17.61
C SER A 156 27.15 -1.54 -18.62
#